data_AF-A0A8J7YMP5-F1
#
_entry.id   AF-A0A8J7YMP5-F1
#
_cell.length_a   1.000
_cell.length_b   1.000
_cell.length_c   1.000
_cell.angle_alpha   90.00
_cell.angle_beta   90.00
_cell.angle_gamma   90.00
#
_symmetry.space_group_name_H-M   'P 1'
#
loop_
_entity.id
_entity.type
_entity.pdbx_description
1 polymer ?
#
loop_
_entity_poly.entity_id
_entity_poly.type
_entity_poly.pdbx_seq_one_letter_code
_entity_poly.pdbx_strand_id
1 'polypeptide(L)'
;MPTEKELQFERLWEGDTPSGKNETKAMQFRQKMRMALLQKQVLFNKENARMYWLGTLKVERERVSEEGGEFRREGTQQRGRKGR
;
A
#
# COMPACT_ATOMS: atom_id res chain seq x y z
N MET A 1 -13.99 6.35 14.69
CA MET A 1 -13.20 5.10 14.69
C MET A 1 -12.60 4.93 13.31
N PRO A 2 -11.29 4.63 13.18
CA PRO A 2 -10.70 4.33 11.87
C PRO A 2 -11.33 3.07 11.28
N THR A 3 -11.54 3.07 9.97
CA THR A 3 -12.06 1.92 9.23
C THR A 3 -11.00 0.80 9.14
N GLU A 4 -11.42 -0.44 8.89
CA GLU A 4 -10.50 -1.58 8.74
C GLU A 4 -9.44 -1.33 7.66
N LYS A 5 -9.83 -0.65 6.56
CA LYS A 5 -8.95 -0.29 5.45
C LYS A 5 -7.89 0.74 5.85
N GLU A 6 -8.22 1.67 6.75
CA GLU A 6 -7.27 2.63 7.32
C GLU A 6 -6.25 1.96 8.22
N LEU A 7 -6.69 1.02 9.07
CA LEU A 7 -5.80 0.23 9.91
C LEU A 7 -4.87 -0.62 9.07
N GLN A 8 -5.37 -1.22 7.99
CA GLN A 8 -4.54 -1.96 7.04
C GLN A 8 -3.47 -1.08 6.39
N PHE A 9 -3.81 0.16 6.03
CA PHE A 9 -2.84 1.13 5.50
C PHE A 9 -1.73 1.41 6.51
N GLU A 10 -2.07 1.74 7.75
CA GLU A 10 -1.08 2.06 8.78
C GLU A 10 -0.14 0.88 9.03
N ARG A 11 -0.69 -0.34 9.12
CA ARG A 11 0.10 -1.56 9.28
C ARG A 11 1.08 -1.76 8.12
N LEU A 12 0.62 -1.66 6.87
CA LEU A 12 1.49 -1.80 5.70
C LEU A 12 2.51 -0.66 5.58
N TRP A 13 2.14 0.56 5.96
CA TRP A 13 3.01 1.73 5.93
C TRP A 13 4.16 1.63 6.94
N GLU A 14 3.89 1.05 8.10
CA GLU A 14 4.90 0.75 9.13
C GLU A 14 5.61 -0.59 8.91
N GLY A 15 5.08 -1.44 8.04
CA GLY A 15 5.56 -2.80 7.85
C GLY A 15 5.19 -3.75 8.99
N ASP A 16 4.13 -3.45 9.73
CA ASP A 16 3.56 -4.37 10.71
C ASP A 16 2.99 -5.60 10.00
N THR A 17 3.58 -6.75 10.29
CA THR A 17 3.13 -8.05 9.81
C THR A 17 2.81 -8.95 11.01
N PRO A 18 2.01 -10.01 10.85
CA PRO A 18 1.79 -10.98 11.93
C PRO A 18 3.08 -11.60 12.51
N SER A 19 4.18 -11.58 11.75
CA SER A 19 5.49 -12.06 12.17
C SER A 19 6.40 -10.97 12.75
N GLY A 20 5.88 -9.74 12.96
CA GLY A 20 6.61 -8.58 13.45
C GLY A 20 6.81 -7.50 12.38
N LYS A 21 7.70 -6.54 12.67
CA LYS A 21 7.96 -5.39 11.80
C LYS A 21 8.93 -5.75 10.66
N ASN A 22 8.55 -5.44 9.43
CA ASN A 22 9.34 -5.69 8.23
C ASN A 22 9.52 -4.41 7.40
N GLU A 23 10.66 -3.76 7.56
CA GLU A 23 10.97 -2.49 6.91
C GLU A 23 11.05 -2.61 5.38
N THR A 24 11.50 -3.75 4.85
CA THR A 24 11.53 -3.98 3.40
C THR A 24 10.13 -3.96 2.80
N LYS A 25 9.15 -4.61 3.45
CA LYS A 25 7.76 -4.59 3.01
C LYS A 25 7.15 -3.19 3.15
N ALA A 26 7.49 -2.46 4.21
CA ALA A 26 7.09 -1.06 4.34
C ALA A 26 7.62 -0.20 3.19
N MET A 27 8.90 -0.35 2.83
CA MET A 27 9.53 0.38 1.73
C MET A 27 8.87 0.07 0.38
N GLN A 28 8.63 -1.22 0.09
CA GLN A 28 7.94 -1.63 -1.14
C GLN A 28 6.51 -1.07 -1.22
N PHE A 29 5.79 -1.06 -0.11
CA PHE A 29 4.46 -0.46 -0.03
C PHE A 29 4.50 1.05 -0.31
N ARG A 30 5.43 1.78 0.32
CA ARG A 30 5.64 3.21 0.07
C ARG A 30 6.02 3.50 -1.38
N GLN A 31 6.87 2.67 -1.99
CA GLN A 31 7.24 2.79 -3.39
C GLN A 31 6.03 2.62 -4.32
N LYS A 32 5.17 1.62 -4.05
CA LYS A 32 3.92 1.42 -4.79
C LYS A 32 3.01 2.66 -4.70
N MET A 33 2.82 3.20 -3.49
CA MET A 33 2.03 4.41 -3.28
C MET A 33 2.61 5.60 -4.04
N ARG A 34 3.95 5.76 -4.02
CA ARG A 34 4.64 6.80 -4.79
C ARG A 34 4.38 6.68 -6.28
N MET A 35 4.48 5.49 -6.86
CA MET A 35 4.22 5.28 -8.29
C MET A 35 2.77 5.63 -8.66
N ALA A 36 1.80 5.19 -7.84
CA ALA A 36 0.39 5.49 -8.07
C ALA A 36 0.08 7.00 -7.98
N LEU A 37 0.67 7.71 -7.01
CA LEU A 37 0.50 9.15 -6.89
C LEU A 37 1.18 9.89 -8.04
N LEU A 38 2.37 9.45 -8.46
CA LEU A 38 3.09 10.04 -9.60
C LEU A 38 2.28 9.90 -10.91
N GLN A 39 1.66 8.73 -11.15
CA GLN A 39 0.76 8.52 -12.31
C GLN A 39 -0.44 9.49 -12.32
N LYS A 40 -0.86 9.93 -11.12
CA LYS A 40 -1.95 10.89 -10.93
C LYS A 40 -1.47 12.34 -10.84
N GLN A 41 -0.17 12.59 -11.04
CA GLN A 41 0.47 13.89 -10.86
C GLN A 41 0.26 14.50 -9.47
N VAL A 42 0.14 13.64 -8.45
CA VAL A 42 -0.01 14.04 -7.04
C VAL A 42 1.32 13.87 -6.31
N LEU A 43 1.64 14.84 -5.45
CA LEU A 43 2.84 14.78 -4.61
C LEU A 43 2.81 13.58 -3.65
N PHE A 44 3.95 12.88 -3.55
CA PHE A 44 4.08 11.74 -2.64
C PHE A 44 4.23 12.20 -1.18
N ASN A 45 3.18 12.00 -0.39
CA ASN A 45 3.20 12.13 1.07
C ASN A 45 2.25 11.08 1.69
N LYS A 46 2.35 10.88 3.01
CA LYS A 46 1.55 9.86 3.71
C LYS A 46 0.04 10.11 3.58
N GLU A 47 -0.38 11.37 3.65
CA GLU A 47 -1.79 11.75 3.59
C GLU A 47 -2.41 11.48 2.22
N ASN A 48 -1.77 11.89 1.13
CA ASN A 48 -2.17 11.60 -0.24
C ASN A 48 -2.18 10.09 -0.52
N ALA A 49 -1.18 9.37 -0.02
CA ALA A 49 -1.13 7.91 -0.16
C ALA A 49 -2.29 7.24 0.59
N ARG A 50 -2.63 7.74 1.79
CA ARG A 50 -3.80 7.30 2.55
C ARG A 50 -5.09 7.61 1.81
N MET A 51 -5.29 8.84 1.33
CA MET A 51 -6.47 9.21 0.55
C MET A 51 -6.60 8.36 -0.73
N TYR A 52 -5.48 8.08 -1.41
CA TYR A 52 -5.46 7.20 -2.57
C TYR A 52 -5.89 5.77 -2.19
N TRP A 53 -5.32 5.23 -1.11
CA TRP A 53 -5.64 3.91 -0.59
C TRP A 53 -7.11 3.77 -0.18
N LEU A 54 -7.66 4.80 0.46
CA LEU A 54 -9.06 4.85 0.86
C LEU A 54 -10.01 5.15 -0.30
N GLY A 55 -9.50 5.56 -1.46
CA GLY A 55 -10.31 5.93 -2.62
C GLY A 55 -10.95 7.32 -2.49
N THR A 56 -10.54 8.12 -1.50
CA THR A 56 -11.06 9.47 -1.26
C THR A 56 -10.23 10.56 -1.93
N LEU A 57 -9.11 10.19 -2.58
CA LEU A 57 -8.26 11.14 -3.30
C LEU A 57 -9.01 11.73 -4.50
N LYS A 58 -9.43 12.99 -4.35
CA LYS A 58 -10.00 13.79 -5.42
C LYS A 58 -8.87 14.32 -6.29
N VAL A 59 -8.57 13.58 -7.35
CA VAL A 59 -7.81 14.12 -8.49
C VAL A 59 -8.84 14.46 -9.53
N GLU A 60 -8.84 15.69 -10.03
CA GLU A 60 -9.56 16.04 -11.26
C GLU A 60 -9.02 15.13 -12.37
N ARG A 61 -9.66 13.98 -12.58
CA ARG A 61 -9.24 12.99 -13.59
C ARG A 61 -9.96 13.31 -14.89
N GLU A 62 -9.22 13.72 -15.92
CA GLU A 62 -9.50 13.24 -17.26
C GLU A 62 -9.23 11.70 -17.26
N ARG A 63 -10.15 10.93 -17.86
CA ARG A 63 -10.26 9.46 -17.76
C ARG A 63 -8.92 8.73 -17.95
N VAL A 64 -8.66 7.67 -17.17
CA VAL A 64 -8.41 6.29 -17.64
C VAL A 64 -8.58 5.31 -16.47
N SER A 65 -9.38 4.27 -16.73
CA SER A 65 -9.52 2.92 -16.18
C SER A 65 -9.64 2.67 -14.66
N GLU A 66 -10.74 2.01 -14.33
CA GLU A 66 -11.19 1.48 -13.04
C GLU A 66 -10.57 0.11 -12.69
N GLU A 67 -9.39 -0.22 -13.22
CA GLU A 67 -8.68 -1.43 -12.79
C GLU A 67 -7.96 -1.13 -11.48
N GLY A 68 -8.76 -1.03 -10.42
CA GLY A 68 -8.32 -1.09 -9.03
C GLY A 68 -7.64 -2.43 -8.84
N GLY A 69 -6.34 -2.45 -9.16
CA GLY A 69 -5.52 -3.63 -9.25
C GLY A 69 -5.85 -4.61 -8.15
N GLU A 70 -6.40 -5.74 -8.58
CA GLU A 70 -6.43 -6.98 -7.83
C GLU A 70 -5.01 -7.17 -7.31
N PHE A 71 -4.79 -6.83 -6.03
CA PHE A 71 -3.54 -7.15 -5.36
C PHE A 71 -3.59 -8.66 -5.18
N ARG A 72 -3.20 -9.34 -6.26
CA ARG A 72 -2.92 -10.77 -6.31
C ARG A 72 -2.27 -11.10 -4.99
N ARG A 73 -2.99 -11.87 -4.17
CA ARG A 73 -2.51 -12.42 -2.91
C ARG A 73 -1.39 -13.40 -3.25
N GLU A 74 -0.25 -12.90 -3.72
CA GLU A 74 0.94 -13.71 -3.89
C GLU A 74 1.81 -13.49 -2.67
N GLY A 75 1.85 -14.53 -1.86
CA GLY A 75 2.72 -14.64 -0.72
C GLY A 75 4.15 -14.43 -1.16
N THR A 76 4.73 -13.29 -0.79
CA THR A 76 6.18 -13.18 -0.74
C THR A 76 6.63 -13.86 0.55
N GLN A 77 6.83 -15.16 0.37
CA GLN A 77 7.58 -16.09 1.19
C GLN A 77 8.82 -15.41 1.77
N GLN A 78 8.83 -15.19 3.08
CA GLN A 78 10.08 -15.03 3.82
C GLN A 78 10.44 -16.38 4.45
N ARG A 79 11.30 -17.06 3.70
CA ARG A 79 12.37 -17.99 4.10
C ARG A 79 12.28 -18.69 5.46
N GLY A 80 12.51 -20.01 5.41
CA GLY A 80 13.32 -20.69 6.43
C GLY A 80 12.56 -21.66 7.32
N ARG A 81 12.40 -22.91 6.88
CA ARG A 81 12.32 -24.05 7.79
C ARG A 81 13.54 -24.93 7.58
N LYS A 82 14.58 -24.69 8.39
CA LYS A 82 15.51 -25.75 8.80
C LYS A 82 14.70 -26.70 9.70
N GLY A 83 14.81 -28.01 9.45
CA GLY A 83 14.35 -29.02 10.39
C GLY A 83 13.92 -30.33 9.75
N ARG A 84 14.89 -31.14 9.30
CA ARG A 84 15.29 -32.34 10.03
C ARG A 84 16.64 -32.83 9.54
#